data_AF-A0A929NLR2-F1
#
_entry.id   AF-A0A929NLR2-F1
#
_cell.length_a   1.000
_cell.length_b   1.000
_cell.length_c   1.000
_cell.angle_alpha   90.00
_cell.angle_beta   90.00
_cell.angle_gamma   90.00
#
_symmetry.space_group_name_H-M   'P 1'
#
loop_
_entity.id
_entity.type
_entity.pdbx_description
1 polymer ?
#
loop_
_entity_poly.entity_id
_entity_poly.type
_entity_poly.pdbx_seq_one_letter_code
_entity_poly.pdbx_strand_id
1 'polypeptide(L)'
;MRNYLVLAFMALLLTACGGSSTDSGSEGTNGCTVNCGGDPTGILTAVFDPSNGQLPFPINLLFIGTTDLTLNIPVDDPTNFGDPAVALSNLDGFSTVAPWAINFVGKDGRATTIDPDTVGSGSSVRVFEVTTALGSIAPNGLVAELIPGQ
;
A
#
# COMPACT_ATOMS: atom_id res chain seq x y z
N MET A 1 52.48 6.97 -40.93
CA MET A 1 51.05 7.35 -40.93
C MET A 1 50.13 6.12 -40.95
N ARG A 2 50.36 5.12 -40.08
CA ARG A 2 49.53 3.90 -40.02
C ARG A 2 49.18 3.43 -38.60
N ASN A 3 49.47 4.24 -37.58
CA ASN A 3 49.15 3.91 -36.18
C ASN A 3 48.27 4.97 -35.48
N TYR A 4 47.94 6.09 -36.13
CA TYR A 4 47.08 7.12 -35.54
C TYR A 4 45.59 6.88 -35.76
N LEU A 5 45.21 6.01 -36.72
CA LEU A 5 43.80 5.71 -37.00
C LEU A 5 43.16 4.78 -35.95
N VAL A 6 43.97 4.00 -35.23
CA VAL A 6 43.48 3.04 -34.21
C VAL A 6 43.18 3.74 -32.88
N LEU A 7 43.90 4.83 -32.56
CA LEU A 7 43.67 5.56 -31.30
C LEU A 7 42.38 6.41 -31.29
N ALA A 8 41.86 6.79 -32.45
CA ALA A 8 40.63 7.58 -32.52
C ALA A 8 39.35 6.75 -32.31
N PHE A 9 39.40 5.43 -32.48
CA PHE A 9 38.22 4.56 -32.40
C PHE A 9 37.88 4.12 -30.97
N MET A 10 38.83 4.23 -30.04
CA MET A 10 38.66 3.73 -28.66
C MET A 10 38.06 4.77 -27.69
N ALA A 11 37.92 6.02 -28.13
CA ALA A 11 37.34 7.12 -27.33
C ALA A 11 35.81 7.24 -27.45
N LEU A 12 35.15 6.40 -28.27
CA LEU A 12 33.69 6.44 -28.46
C LEU A 12 32.92 5.37 -27.67
N LEU A 13 33.60 4.59 -26.82
CA LEU A 13 32.98 3.47 -26.08
C LEU A 13 32.72 3.75 -24.59
N LEU A 14 32.78 5.01 -24.14
CA LEU A 14 32.58 5.36 -22.72
C LEU A 14 31.33 6.20 -22.43
N THR A 15 30.30 6.09 -23.26
CA THR A 15 28.97 6.64 -22.96
C THR A 15 27.91 5.53 -22.99
N ALA A 16 27.79 4.80 -21.89
CA ALA A 16 26.54 4.15 -21.42
C ALA A 16 26.86 3.09 -20.34
N CYS A 17 27.47 3.51 -19.24
CA CYS A 17 27.37 2.78 -17.97
C CYS A 17 27.11 3.81 -16.86
N GLY A 18 26.00 4.50 -17.01
CA GLY A 18 25.38 5.35 -15.99
C GLY A 18 23.95 4.86 -15.76
N GLY A 19 23.78 3.55 -15.60
CA GLY A 19 22.52 2.96 -15.16
C GLY A 19 22.49 3.00 -13.64
N SER A 20 22.08 4.12 -13.06
CA SER A 20 21.59 4.12 -11.69
C SER A 20 20.25 3.39 -11.70
N SER A 21 20.28 2.05 -11.64
CA SER A 21 19.13 1.28 -11.21
C SER A 21 18.86 1.73 -9.79
N THR A 22 17.86 2.59 -9.62
CA THR A 22 17.23 2.67 -8.31
C THR A 22 16.46 1.38 -8.24
N ASP A 23 16.99 0.42 -7.48
CA ASP A 23 16.21 -0.70 -6.98
C ASP A 23 15.06 -0.10 -6.17
N SER A 24 13.95 0.22 -6.83
CA SER A 24 12.66 0.25 -6.15
C SER A 24 12.28 -1.20 -5.99
N GLY A 25 12.56 -1.71 -4.79
CA GLY A 25 12.39 -3.11 -4.40
C GLY A 25 11.20 -3.75 -5.10
N SER A 26 11.50 -4.80 -5.85
CA SER A 26 10.53 -5.79 -6.25
C SER A 26 10.03 -6.50 -4.98
N GLU A 27 9.15 -5.84 -4.23
CA GLU A 27 8.05 -6.56 -3.61
C GLU A 27 7.24 -7.13 -4.77
N GLY A 28 7.01 -8.44 -4.73
CA GLY A 28 6.69 -9.28 -5.88
C GLY A 28 5.80 -8.63 -6.92
N THR A 29 6.15 -8.84 -8.18
CA THR A 29 5.31 -8.63 -9.36
C THR A 29 4.00 -9.42 -9.23
N ASN A 30 3.09 -8.94 -8.40
CA ASN A 30 1.66 -8.97 -8.66
C ASN A 30 1.32 -7.61 -9.24
N GLY A 31 2.03 -7.25 -10.32
CA GLY A 31 1.57 -6.22 -11.24
C GLY A 31 0.16 -6.59 -11.66
N CYS A 32 -0.75 -5.63 -11.53
CA CYS A 32 -2.14 -5.67 -11.95
C CYS A 32 -2.53 -6.89 -12.80
N THR A 33 -3.09 -7.92 -12.15
CA THR A 33 -3.61 -9.11 -12.85
C THR A 33 -4.99 -8.91 -13.44
N VAL A 34 -5.53 -7.67 -13.46
CA VAL A 34 -6.83 -7.37 -14.07
C VAL A 34 -6.85 -5.97 -14.73
N ASN A 35 -6.60 -5.94 -16.05
CA ASN A 35 -6.89 -4.85 -16.99
C ASN A 35 -6.41 -3.43 -16.59
N CYS A 36 -5.13 -3.26 -16.27
CA CYS A 36 -4.54 -1.93 -16.22
C CYS A 36 -4.10 -1.52 -17.63
N GLY A 37 -4.93 -0.73 -18.30
CA GLY A 37 -4.52 -0.02 -19.51
C GLY A 37 -3.48 1.05 -19.16
N GLY A 38 -2.21 0.77 -19.46
CA GLY A 38 -1.09 1.71 -19.33
C GLY A 38 -0.44 1.77 -17.94
N ASP A 39 0.82 2.18 -17.91
CA ASP A 39 1.56 2.44 -16.68
C ASP A 39 0.82 3.52 -15.86
N PRO A 40 0.47 3.27 -14.58
CA PRO A 40 -0.19 4.27 -13.76
C PRO A 40 0.77 5.45 -13.55
N THR A 41 0.52 6.56 -14.24
CA THR A 41 1.35 7.78 -14.20
C THR A 41 1.29 8.51 -12.84
N GLY A 42 0.47 8.02 -11.91
CA GLY A 42 0.48 8.39 -10.50
C GLY A 42 0.12 7.20 -9.63
N ILE A 43 1.12 6.55 -9.04
CA ILE A 43 0.87 5.57 -7.97
C ILE A 43 0.49 6.36 -6.72
N LEU A 44 -0.72 6.15 -6.25
CA LEU A 44 -1.19 6.55 -4.93
C LEU A 44 -1.06 5.36 -4.00
N THR A 45 -0.59 5.60 -2.78
CA THR A 45 -0.49 4.57 -1.74
C THR A 45 -1.16 5.07 -0.49
N ALA A 46 -1.93 4.21 0.17
CA ALA A 46 -2.53 4.55 1.45
C ALA A 46 -1.42 4.84 2.47
N VAL A 47 -1.60 5.88 3.28
CA VAL A 47 -0.62 6.26 4.32
C VAL A 47 -0.45 5.08 5.27
N PHE A 48 0.78 4.61 5.43
CA PHE A 48 1.14 3.51 6.30
C PHE A 48 2.48 3.80 7.01
N ASP A 49 2.38 4.31 8.23
CA ASP A 49 3.50 4.52 9.16
C ASP A 49 3.06 4.05 10.57
N PRO A 50 3.24 2.74 10.86
CA PRO A 50 2.86 2.16 12.15
C PRO A 50 3.61 2.78 13.34
N SER A 51 4.82 3.29 13.12
CA SER A 51 5.64 3.85 14.20
C SER A 51 5.06 5.16 14.75
N ASN A 52 4.33 5.90 13.91
CA ASN A 52 3.64 7.14 14.27
C ASN A 52 2.11 6.98 14.34
N GLY A 53 1.60 5.73 14.33
CA GLY A 53 0.17 5.43 14.39
C GLY A 53 -0.63 5.89 13.17
N GLN A 54 0.01 6.18 12.04
CA GLN A 54 -0.67 6.56 10.81
C GLN A 54 -1.00 5.29 10.02
N LEU A 55 -2.23 4.81 10.15
CA LEU A 55 -2.67 3.55 9.55
C LEU A 55 -3.89 3.79 8.65
N PRO A 56 -4.02 3.05 7.53
CA PRO A 56 -5.19 3.12 6.69
C PRO A 56 -6.29 2.25 7.30
N PHE A 57 -7.22 2.86 8.02
CA PHE A 57 -8.30 2.12 8.68
C PHE A 57 -9.43 1.77 7.69
N PRO A 58 -10.03 0.57 7.79
CA PRO A 58 -9.66 -0.54 8.68
C PRO A 58 -8.43 -1.33 8.20
N ILE A 59 -7.64 -1.89 9.13
CA ILE A 59 -6.41 -2.65 8.81
C ILE A 59 -6.22 -3.90 9.67
N ASN A 60 -5.74 -4.96 9.05
CA ASN A 60 -5.53 -6.26 9.68
C ASN A 60 -4.32 -6.32 10.65
N LEU A 61 -3.39 -5.36 10.54
CA LEU A 61 -2.22 -5.22 11.42
C LEU A 61 -2.59 -5.22 12.91
N LEU A 62 -3.75 -4.66 13.26
CA LEU A 62 -4.20 -4.51 14.64
C LEU A 62 -4.86 -5.77 15.21
N PHE A 63 -4.98 -6.85 14.44
CA PHE A 63 -5.40 -8.17 14.95
C PHE A 63 -4.21 -9.07 15.31
N ILE A 64 -2.97 -8.61 15.14
CA ILE A 64 -1.80 -9.43 15.48
C ILE A 64 -1.77 -9.71 16.98
N GLY A 65 -1.57 -10.98 17.32
CA GLY A 65 -1.49 -11.43 18.71
C GLY A 65 -2.84 -11.75 19.33
N THR A 66 -3.95 -11.52 18.63
CA THR A 66 -5.29 -11.93 19.07
C THR A 66 -5.74 -13.18 18.31
N THR A 67 -6.63 -13.96 18.94
CA THR A 67 -7.24 -15.16 18.35
C THR A 67 -8.74 -15.03 18.16
N ASP A 68 -9.32 -13.96 18.69
CA ASP A 68 -10.74 -13.71 18.82
C ASP A 68 -11.20 -12.44 18.07
N LEU A 69 -10.39 -11.94 17.14
CA LEU A 69 -10.65 -10.74 16.34
C LEU A 69 -10.82 -9.44 17.16
N THR A 70 -10.41 -9.43 18.43
CA THR A 70 -10.25 -8.18 19.17
C THR A 70 -9.11 -7.35 18.59
N LEU A 71 -9.24 -6.03 18.67
CA LEU A 71 -8.15 -5.12 18.32
C LEU A 71 -7.07 -5.16 19.40
N ASN A 72 -5.81 -5.19 19.00
CA ASN A 72 -4.63 -5.12 19.85
C ASN A 72 -3.86 -3.83 19.54
N ILE A 73 -4.41 -2.71 20.01
CA ILE A 73 -3.81 -1.39 19.81
C ILE A 73 -2.66 -1.22 20.81
N PRO A 74 -1.43 -0.89 20.38
CA PRO A 74 -0.34 -0.58 21.30
C PRO A 74 -0.71 0.63 22.18
N VAL A 75 -0.58 0.46 23.49
CA VAL A 75 -0.89 1.48 24.51
C VAL A 75 0.18 1.46 25.60
N ASP A 76 0.38 2.60 26.27
CA ASP A 76 1.37 2.72 27.35
C ASP A 76 0.94 1.98 28.62
N ASP A 77 -0.36 2.04 28.95
CA ASP A 77 -0.94 1.37 30.12
C ASP A 77 -2.27 0.68 29.74
N PRO A 78 -2.29 -0.66 29.62
CA PRO A 78 -3.49 -1.41 29.26
C PRO A 78 -4.57 -1.41 30.36
N THR A 79 -4.27 -0.90 31.56
CA THR A 79 -5.23 -0.80 32.67
C THR A 79 -5.91 0.57 32.76
N ASN A 80 -5.49 1.54 31.92
CA ASN A 80 -6.12 2.84 31.84
C ASN A 80 -7.39 2.80 30.97
N PHE A 81 -8.52 2.40 31.56
CA PHE A 81 -9.81 2.34 30.86
C PHE A 81 -10.38 3.73 30.45
N GLY A 82 -9.74 4.82 30.86
CA GLY A 82 -10.04 6.17 30.35
C GLY A 82 -9.38 6.48 29.01
N ASP A 83 -8.40 5.68 28.58
CA ASP A 83 -7.79 5.77 27.26
C ASP A 83 -8.73 5.16 26.20
N PRO A 84 -9.19 5.93 25.20
CA PRO A 84 -10.00 5.41 24.11
C PRO A 84 -9.36 4.22 23.38
N ALA A 85 -8.03 4.14 23.27
CA ALA A 85 -7.35 3.03 22.61
C ALA A 85 -7.49 1.71 23.40
N VAL A 86 -7.45 1.78 24.73
CA VAL A 86 -7.73 0.64 25.61
C VAL A 86 -9.20 0.23 25.48
N ALA A 87 -10.12 1.20 25.49
CA ALA A 87 -11.55 0.92 25.33
C ALA A 87 -11.87 0.28 23.96
N LEU A 88 -11.28 0.77 22.88
CA LEU A 88 -11.44 0.22 21.52
C LEU A 88 -10.85 -1.19 21.39
N SER A 89 -9.78 -1.51 22.11
CA SER A 89 -9.18 -2.85 22.12
C SER A 89 -10.07 -3.91 22.77
N ASN A 90 -11.13 -3.51 23.47
CA ASN A 90 -12.15 -4.43 23.99
C ASN A 90 -13.30 -4.70 23.01
N LEU A 91 -13.29 -4.09 21.82
CA LEU A 91 -14.28 -4.36 20.77
C LEU A 91 -13.84 -5.52 19.88
N ASP A 92 -14.81 -6.28 19.39
CA ASP A 92 -14.66 -7.35 18.40
C ASP A 92 -14.48 -6.72 17.00
N GLY A 93 -13.33 -6.08 16.80
CA GLY A 93 -12.88 -5.51 15.54
C GLY A 93 -13.46 -4.14 15.16
N PHE A 94 -13.37 -3.84 13.85
CA PHE A 94 -13.84 -2.59 13.27
C PHE A 94 -15.34 -2.64 12.98
N SER A 95 -15.99 -1.47 13.03
CA SER A 95 -17.39 -1.35 12.62
C SER A 95 -17.57 -1.74 11.15
N THR A 96 -18.63 -2.49 10.85
CA THR A 96 -19.02 -2.88 9.49
C THR A 96 -19.94 -1.86 8.80
N VAL A 97 -20.42 -0.85 9.54
CA VAL A 97 -21.38 0.15 9.04
C VAL A 97 -20.90 1.58 9.21
N ALA A 98 -19.87 1.82 10.02
CA ALA A 98 -19.30 3.16 10.16
C ALA A 98 -18.54 3.54 8.88
N PRO A 99 -18.72 4.77 8.37
CA PRO A 99 -17.87 5.27 7.30
C PRO A 99 -16.43 5.40 7.81
N TRP A 100 -15.48 5.07 6.95
CA TRP A 100 -14.06 5.18 7.23
C TRP A 100 -13.38 6.08 6.20
N ALA A 101 -12.26 6.68 6.58
CA ALA A 101 -11.46 7.56 5.74
C ALA A 101 -10.02 7.05 5.66
N ILE A 102 -9.47 7.02 4.46
CA ILE A 102 -8.06 6.67 4.20
C ILE A 102 -7.39 7.87 3.55
N ASN A 103 -6.22 8.24 4.07
CA ASN A 103 -5.35 9.23 3.47
C ASN A 103 -4.42 8.54 2.47
N PHE A 104 -4.15 9.20 1.35
CA PHE A 104 -3.24 8.71 0.31
C PHE A 104 -2.06 9.66 0.12
N VAL A 105 -0.90 9.09 -0.19
CA VAL A 105 0.32 9.81 -0.59
C VAL A 105 0.72 9.42 -2.00
N GLY A 106 1.37 10.34 -2.70
CA GLY A 106 2.01 10.05 -3.97
C GLY A 106 3.26 9.18 -3.80
N LYS A 107 3.78 8.68 -4.92
CA LYS A 107 5.02 7.87 -4.97
C LYS A 107 6.25 8.51 -4.30
N ASP A 108 6.26 9.84 -4.13
CA ASP A 108 7.34 10.58 -3.47
C ASP A 108 7.11 10.76 -1.95
N GLY A 109 6.09 10.11 -1.40
CA GLY A 109 5.71 10.15 0.01
C GLY A 109 5.00 11.44 0.42
N ARG A 110 4.70 12.35 -0.52
CA ARG A 110 4.01 13.61 -0.23
C ARG A 110 2.50 13.45 -0.31
N ALA A 111 1.80 14.29 0.46
CA ALA A 111 0.35 14.39 0.38
C ALA A 111 -0.06 14.73 -1.07
N THR A 112 -0.99 13.93 -1.59
CA THR A 112 -1.60 14.17 -2.90
C THR A 112 -3.10 14.39 -2.70
N THR A 113 -3.64 15.39 -3.40
CA THR A 113 -5.08 15.59 -3.48
C THR A 113 -5.64 14.75 -4.63
N ILE A 114 -6.61 13.88 -4.32
CA ILE A 114 -7.41 13.18 -5.31
C ILE A 114 -8.49 14.14 -5.79
N ASP A 115 -8.60 14.31 -7.11
CA ASP A 115 -9.68 15.08 -7.71
C ASP A 115 -11.02 14.34 -7.49
N PRO A 116 -11.97 14.88 -6.70
CA PRO A 116 -13.22 14.19 -6.39
C PRO A 116 -14.05 13.88 -7.63
N ASP A 117 -13.94 14.67 -8.70
CA ASP A 117 -14.68 14.44 -9.95
C ASP A 117 -14.20 13.17 -10.70
N THR A 118 -13.03 12.65 -10.32
CA THR A 118 -12.46 11.41 -10.86
C THR A 118 -12.84 10.16 -10.05
N VAL A 119 -13.51 10.31 -8.91
CA VAL A 119 -13.85 9.21 -7.99
C VAL A 119 -15.28 8.73 -8.26
N GLY A 120 -15.41 7.55 -8.88
CA GLY A 120 -16.68 6.89 -9.18
C GLY A 120 -16.66 5.43 -8.71
N SER A 121 -17.72 5.02 -8.00
CA SER A 121 -17.87 3.63 -7.55
C SER A 121 -18.02 2.67 -8.74
N GLY A 122 -17.28 1.56 -8.74
CA GLY A 122 -17.37 0.54 -9.78
C GLY A 122 -16.69 0.91 -11.10
N SER A 123 -16.05 2.09 -11.19
CA SER A 123 -15.21 2.50 -12.31
C SER A 123 -13.78 2.77 -11.86
N SER A 124 -13.55 3.89 -11.15
CA SER A 124 -12.23 4.26 -10.63
C SER A 124 -11.98 3.74 -9.21
N VAL A 125 -13.03 3.36 -8.47
CA VAL A 125 -12.92 2.64 -7.20
C VAL A 125 -13.40 1.20 -7.39
N ARG A 126 -12.50 0.25 -7.13
CA ARG A 126 -12.74 -1.19 -7.19
C ARG A 126 -12.46 -1.79 -5.82
N VAL A 127 -13.36 -2.65 -5.35
CA VAL A 127 -13.22 -3.33 -4.05
C VAL A 127 -13.12 -4.82 -4.32
N PHE A 128 -12.24 -5.50 -3.61
CA PHE A 128 -12.03 -6.93 -3.80
C PHE A 128 -12.23 -7.66 -2.49
N GLU A 129 -12.97 -8.77 -2.58
CA GLU A 129 -13.01 -9.76 -1.53
C GLU A 129 -11.72 -10.59 -1.60
N VAL A 130 -11.06 -10.72 -0.47
CA VAL A 130 -9.79 -11.44 -0.32
C VAL A 130 -9.93 -12.45 0.80
N THR A 131 -9.22 -13.56 0.68
CA THR A 131 -9.05 -14.49 1.80
C THR A 131 -7.91 -14.02 2.69
N THR A 132 -8.10 -14.15 3.99
CA THR A 132 -7.10 -13.84 5.02
C THR A 132 -6.95 -15.03 5.95
N ALA A 133 -5.89 -15.02 6.76
CA ALA A 133 -5.71 -15.96 7.86
C ALA A 133 -5.47 -15.17 9.14
N LEU A 134 -6.08 -15.60 10.25
CA LEU A 134 -5.83 -15.01 11.57
C LEU A 134 -4.33 -15.04 11.88
N GLY A 135 -3.80 -13.90 12.33
CA GLY A 135 -2.37 -13.71 12.61
C GLY A 135 -1.49 -13.43 11.39
N SER A 136 -2.02 -13.54 10.16
CA SER A 136 -1.37 -12.98 8.97
C SER A 136 -1.80 -11.54 8.79
N ILE A 137 -0.90 -10.63 8.42
CA ILE A 137 -1.25 -9.25 8.06
C ILE A 137 -1.66 -9.10 6.59
N ALA A 138 -1.16 -9.99 5.73
CA ALA A 138 -1.40 -9.93 4.30
C ALA A 138 -2.55 -10.86 3.88
N PRO A 139 -3.33 -10.47 2.86
CA PRO A 139 -4.26 -11.39 2.22
C PRO A 139 -3.50 -12.57 1.61
N ASN A 140 -4.10 -13.76 1.66
CA ASN A 140 -3.51 -15.00 1.14
C ASN A 140 -4.22 -15.52 -0.13
N GLY A 141 -5.21 -14.78 -0.63
CA GLY A 141 -5.92 -15.10 -1.86
C GLY A 141 -6.89 -14.00 -2.27
N LEU A 142 -7.28 -14.00 -3.54
CA LEU A 142 -8.29 -13.12 -4.12
C LEU A 142 -9.53 -13.97 -4.42
N VAL A 143 -10.70 -13.55 -3.95
CA VAL A 143 -11.98 -14.26 -4.19
C VAL A 143 -12.65 -13.69 -5.43
N ALA A 144 -13.05 -12.43 -5.37
CA ALA A 144 -13.75 -11.74 -6.45
C ALA A 144 -13.68 -10.22 -6.29
N GLU A 145 -14.00 -9.49 -7.35
CA GLU A 145 -14.33 -8.07 -7.27
C GLU A 145 -15.77 -7.91 -6.77
N LEU A 146 -15.96 -7.03 -5.79
CA LEU A 146 -17.28 -6.67 -5.26
C LEU A 146 -17.93 -5.63 -6.17
N ILE A 147 -19.13 -5.93 -6.63
CA ILE A 147 -19.93 -5.04 -7.47
C ILE A 147 -20.95 -4.31 -6.58
N PRO A 148 -20.91 -2.97 -6.47
CA PRO A 148 -21.85 -2.23 -5.64
C PRO A 148 -23.31 -2.49 -6.04
N GLY A 149 -24.15 -2.86 -5.07
CA GLY A 149 -25.59 -3.05 -5.26
C GLY A 149 -26.01 -4.41 -5.82
N GLN A 150 -25.10 -5.39 -5.86
CA GLN A 150 -25.42 -6.81 -6.12
C GLN A 150 -25.52 -7.63 -4.84
#